data_AF-A0A4V2AQF0-F1
#
_entry.id   AF-A0A4V2AQF0-F1
#
_cell.length_a   1.000
_cell.length_b   1.000
_cell.length_c   1.000
_cell.angle_alpha   90.00
_cell.angle_beta   90.00
_cell.angle_gamma   90.00
#
_symmetry.space_group_name_H-M   'P 1'
#
loop_
_entity.id
_entity.type
_entity.pdbx_description
1 polymer ?
#
loop_
_entity_poly.entity_id
_entity_poly.type
_entity_poly.pdbx_seq_one_letter_code
_entity_poly.pdbx_strand_id
1 'polypeptide(L)'
;YVIGMGFKSFSARANVEASLNKRMRLGLNLAPTYSIKDDPGVEGKDNTLHKLVTTSPVMESAPNEQGELYQTAYAWGGSGTDPLPRLEDRVSRATMYRNLASVYYDVDIIDGLKFKTSLNFDNIDNTTEGYIPSNVLRSISGSFGTYRRQTLVNENTLSYIKSFNDKHNLSVILGHAYNNYTMTSSSLASAANFNNYYTQTLPANSTGSTNKLRTVLISYFGRVQYDFKEKYLLSVSVRRDGSSVFGPDRLWGNFPGASVGWRVSDEPFFKNNIGFISDFKLRASMGLSGNNGVPPYLAEQLLGSYNYSYNGTVVQGRGLSNIQNAELRWEKNVSNNYGVDFTLFNRRLMGSFDVYSKRSSDLLMNLPVAATTGYSSYWVNIGEVLNKGWELELNSRNLTGKFEWNTSFNLSHNANKVTNLGGQDQIEITNSFTGDGYA
;
A
#
# COMPACT_ATOMS: atom_id res chain seq x y z
N TYR A 1 -7.13 12.47 -24.32
CA TYR A 1 -7.80 13.33 -23.33
C TYR A 1 -9.26 12.93 -23.27
N VAL A 2 -9.82 12.71 -22.08
CA VAL A 2 -11.22 12.35 -21.89
C VAL A 2 -11.95 13.55 -21.29
N ILE A 3 -13.15 13.85 -21.80
CA ILE A 3 -13.99 14.96 -21.33
C ILE A 3 -14.39 14.71 -19.86
N GLY A 4 -14.47 15.79 -19.07
CA GLY A 4 -14.85 15.72 -17.65
C GLY A 4 -13.75 15.25 -16.70
N MET A 5 -12.60 14.78 -17.20
CA MET A 5 -11.46 14.42 -16.36
C MET A 5 -10.54 15.60 -16.09
N GLY A 6 -10.19 15.80 -14.82
CA GLY A 6 -9.29 16.87 -14.39
C GLY A 6 -8.51 16.50 -13.15
N PHE A 7 -7.26 16.97 -13.08
CA PHE A 7 -6.47 16.91 -11.85
C PHE A 7 -5.70 18.21 -11.67
N LYS A 8 -5.84 18.83 -10.50
CA LYS A 8 -5.07 20.01 -10.07
C LYS A 8 -4.49 19.74 -8.70
N SER A 9 -3.25 20.13 -8.48
CA SER A 9 -2.57 19.96 -7.20
C SER A 9 -1.77 21.21 -6.86
N PHE A 10 -1.90 21.66 -5.62
CA PHE A 10 -1.15 22.74 -5.02
C PHE A 10 -0.34 22.13 -3.87
N SER A 11 0.97 22.34 -3.88
CA SER A 11 1.85 21.78 -2.85
C SER A 11 2.83 22.83 -2.35
N ALA A 12 3.21 22.70 -1.08
CA ALA A 12 4.30 23.44 -0.49
C ALA A 12 5.20 22.47 0.29
N ARG A 13 6.46 22.83 0.48
CA ARG A 13 7.40 22.06 1.30
C ARG A 13 8.32 23.00 2.08
N ALA A 14 8.48 22.72 3.36
CA ALA A 14 9.49 23.35 4.22
C ALA A 14 10.29 22.25 4.93
N ASN A 15 11.60 22.30 4.81
CA ASN A 15 12.52 21.50 5.61
C ASN A 15 13.42 22.48 6.35
N VAL A 16 13.34 22.51 7.66
CA VAL A 16 14.08 23.43 8.53
C VAL A 16 14.88 22.61 9.51
N GLU A 17 16.19 22.86 9.59
CA GLU A 17 17.06 22.29 10.61
C GLU A 17 17.76 23.41 11.36
N ALA A 18 17.76 23.32 12.69
CA ALA A 18 18.45 24.23 13.57
C ALA A 18 19.44 23.46 14.45
N SER A 19 20.73 23.78 14.30
CA SER A 19 21.78 23.31 15.21
C SER A 19 21.76 24.18 16.47
N LEU A 20 21.26 23.65 17.58
CA LEU A 20 21.21 24.37 18.87
C LEU A 20 22.62 24.54 19.45
N ASN A 21 23.50 23.56 19.21
CA ASN A 21 24.93 23.60 19.48
C ASN A 21 25.65 22.51 18.64
N LYS A 22 26.93 22.23 18.93
CA LYS A 22 27.73 21.21 18.21
C LYS A 22 27.21 19.76 18.33
N ARG A 23 26.36 19.48 19.32
CA ARG A 23 25.85 18.13 19.64
C ARG A 23 24.34 17.98 19.46
N MET A 24 23.59 19.07 19.35
CA MET A 24 22.13 19.05 19.38
C MET A 24 21.56 19.69 18.11
N ARG A 25 20.65 18.97 17.45
CA ARG A 25 19.92 19.42 16.26
C ARG A 25 18.43 19.22 16.45
N LEU A 26 17.65 20.20 16.03
CA LEU A 26 16.19 20.11 15.93
C LEU A 26 15.82 20.28 14.46
N GLY A 27 14.94 19.43 13.95
CA GLY A 27 14.45 19.54 12.57
C GLY A 27 12.93 19.47 12.47
N LEU A 28 12.40 20.15 11.47
CA LEU A 28 11.00 20.23 11.10
C LEU A 28 10.87 20.01 9.60
N ASN A 29 10.08 19.02 9.19
CA ASN A 29 9.67 18.81 7.81
C ASN A 29 8.16 18.95 7.70
N LEU A 30 7.70 19.82 6.79
CA LEU A 30 6.28 20.04 6.50
C LEU A 30 6.07 19.94 4.99
N ALA A 31 5.07 19.18 4.56
CA ALA A 31 4.69 19.07 3.16
C ALA A 31 3.15 18.97 3.00
N PRO A 32 2.43 20.11 3.09
CA PRO A 32 1.01 20.16 2.78
C PRO A 32 0.77 20.11 1.26
N THR A 33 -0.30 19.42 0.88
CA THR A 33 -0.80 19.34 -0.49
C THR A 33 -2.31 19.47 -0.49
N TYR A 34 -2.87 20.21 -1.43
CA TYR A 34 -4.30 20.25 -1.73
C TYR A 34 -4.51 19.86 -3.19
N SER A 35 -5.30 18.82 -3.45
CA SER A 35 -5.59 18.35 -4.79
C SER A 35 -7.08 18.27 -5.06
N ILE A 36 -7.47 18.59 -6.30
CA ILE A 36 -8.82 18.46 -6.82
C ILE A 36 -8.75 17.46 -7.98
N LYS A 37 -9.54 16.40 -7.91
CA LYS A 37 -9.73 15.41 -8.98
C LYS A 37 -11.17 15.46 -9.43
N ASP A 38 -11.40 15.67 -10.72
CA ASP A 38 -12.70 15.50 -11.38
C ASP A 38 -12.64 14.21 -12.22
N ASP A 39 -13.58 13.28 -12.00
CA ASP A 39 -13.63 11.99 -12.70
C ASP A 39 -15.06 11.46 -12.76
N PRO A 40 -15.75 11.58 -13.91
CA PRO A 40 -17.13 11.15 -14.08
C PRO A 40 -17.31 9.61 -14.12
N GLY A 41 -16.29 8.82 -13.76
CA GLY A 41 -16.34 7.36 -13.75
C GLY A 41 -16.08 6.79 -15.14
N VAL A 42 -14.91 7.12 -15.68
CA VAL A 42 -14.49 6.81 -17.05
C VAL A 42 -14.02 5.36 -17.20
N GLU A 43 -13.14 4.91 -16.31
CA GLU A 43 -12.45 3.63 -16.41
C GLU A 43 -13.08 2.54 -15.53
N GLY A 44 -13.10 1.31 -16.03
CA GLY A 44 -13.54 0.11 -15.29
C GLY A 44 -14.65 -0.69 -15.97
N LYS A 45 -14.90 -1.90 -15.46
CA LYS A 45 -16.04 -2.72 -15.87
C LYS A 45 -17.34 -1.93 -15.68
N ASP A 46 -18.16 -1.90 -16.71
CA ASP A 46 -19.46 -1.18 -16.79
C ASP A 46 -19.40 0.35 -16.63
N ASN A 47 -18.20 0.94 -16.68
CA ASN A 47 -17.97 2.38 -16.76
C ASN A 47 -17.94 2.88 -18.21
N THR A 48 -17.83 4.19 -18.37
CA THR A 48 -18.16 4.86 -19.65
C THR A 48 -17.32 4.37 -20.83
N LEU A 49 -16.00 4.15 -20.67
CA LEU A 49 -15.18 3.63 -21.77
C LEU A 49 -15.53 2.17 -22.14
N HIS A 50 -15.86 1.33 -21.16
CA HIS A 50 -16.30 -0.05 -21.41
C HIS A 50 -17.64 -0.10 -22.15
N LYS A 51 -18.54 0.83 -21.83
CA LYS A 51 -19.84 0.96 -22.51
C LYS A 51 -19.71 1.59 -23.89
N LEU A 52 -18.73 2.48 -24.09
CA LEU A 52 -18.50 3.15 -25.37
C LEU A 52 -18.09 2.15 -26.47
N VAL A 53 -17.30 1.12 -26.15
CA VAL A 53 -16.92 0.09 -27.12
C VAL A 53 -18.05 -0.89 -27.48
N THR A 54 -19.11 -0.96 -26.66
CA THR A 54 -20.30 -1.81 -26.90
C THR A 54 -21.55 -1.00 -27.27
N THR A 55 -21.39 0.31 -27.40
CA THR A 55 -22.46 1.24 -27.79
C THR A 55 -22.79 1.08 -29.27
N SER A 56 -24.09 1.10 -29.59
CA SER A 56 -24.56 1.19 -30.97
C SER A 56 -23.97 2.43 -31.63
N PRO A 57 -23.42 2.33 -32.86
CA PRO A 57 -22.91 3.49 -33.59
C PRO A 57 -24.03 4.45 -34.06
N VAL A 58 -25.29 4.11 -33.79
CA VAL A 58 -26.47 4.94 -34.06
C VAL A 58 -27.06 5.36 -32.72
N MET A 59 -27.02 6.66 -32.45
CA MET A 59 -27.59 7.29 -31.26
C MET A 59 -28.40 8.52 -31.69
N GLU A 60 -29.47 8.82 -30.94
CA GLU A 60 -30.25 10.04 -31.17
C GLU A 60 -29.35 11.26 -30.91
N SER A 61 -29.42 12.27 -31.78
CA SER A 61 -28.64 13.51 -31.64
C SER A 61 -29.42 14.63 -30.92
N ALA A 62 -30.71 14.44 -30.63
CA ALA A 62 -31.60 15.44 -30.08
C ALA A 62 -32.50 14.86 -28.96
N PRO A 63 -32.99 15.69 -28.01
CA PRO A 63 -33.92 15.25 -26.97
C PRO A 63 -35.29 14.86 -27.53
N ASN A 64 -36.02 14.03 -26.79
CA ASN A 64 -37.41 13.68 -27.09
C ASN A 64 -38.36 14.88 -26.84
N GLU A 65 -39.64 14.71 -27.17
CA GLU A 65 -40.67 15.77 -27.02
C GLU A 65 -40.83 16.27 -25.57
N GLN A 66 -40.41 15.49 -24.57
CA GLN A 66 -40.41 15.86 -23.15
C GLN A 66 -39.14 16.61 -22.72
N GLY A 67 -38.23 16.90 -23.67
CA GLY A 67 -36.93 17.51 -23.40
C GLY A 67 -35.93 16.56 -22.76
N GLU A 68 -36.24 15.26 -22.66
CA GLU A 68 -35.34 14.26 -22.12
C GLU A 68 -34.33 13.85 -23.19
N LEU A 69 -33.06 13.98 -22.83
CA LEU A 69 -31.95 13.65 -23.69
C LEU A 69 -31.66 12.14 -23.62
N TYR A 70 -31.55 11.48 -24.78
CA TYR A 70 -30.89 10.18 -24.99
C TYR A 70 -31.47 8.96 -24.26
N GLN A 71 -32.74 8.91 -23.86
CA GLN A 71 -33.31 7.76 -23.13
C GLN A 71 -33.81 6.58 -23.99
N THR A 72 -33.80 6.70 -25.32
CA THR A 72 -34.33 5.67 -26.23
C THR A 72 -33.31 4.54 -26.39
N ALA A 73 -33.58 3.39 -25.76
CA ALA A 73 -32.84 2.16 -26.07
C ALA A 73 -33.40 1.57 -27.38
N TYR A 74 -32.56 1.45 -28.40
CA TYR A 74 -32.97 0.79 -29.64
C TYR A 74 -33.14 -0.71 -29.39
N ALA A 75 -34.33 -1.26 -29.64
CA ALA A 75 -34.61 -2.68 -29.40
C ALA A 75 -33.64 -3.66 -30.13
N TRP A 76 -33.00 -3.21 -31.21
CA TRP A 76 -32.03 -3.96 -32.02
C TRP A 76 -30.56 -3.73 -31.60
N GLY A 77 -30.27 -2.73 -30.77
CA GLY A 77 -28.95 -2.43 -30.23
C GLY A 77 -29.06 -2.37 -28.72
N GLY A 78 -28.69 -3.45 -28.02
CA GLY A 78 -28.85 -3.59 -26.56
C GLY A 78 -28.10 -2.58 -25.67
N SER A 79 -27.59 -1.48 -26.22
CA SER A 79 -26.97 -0.37 -25.51
C SER A 79 -27.95 0.79 -25.33
N GLY A 80 -28.09 1.24 -24.08
CA GLY A 80 -28.79 2.48 -23.74
C GLY A 80 -27.96 3.73 -24.04
N THR A 81 -28.61 4.89 -23.89
CA THR A 81 -28.14 6.29 -23.75
C THR A 81 -26.70 6.65 -24.14
N ASP A 82 -26.54 7.73 -24.91
CA ASP A 82 -25.24 8.33 -25.26
C ASP A 82 -24.30 8.44 -24.02
N PRO A 83 -23.07 7.87 -24.08
CA PRO A 83 -22.09 8.01 -23.00
C PRO A 83 -21.58 9.45 -22.81
N LEU A 84 -21.73 10.33 -23.80
CA LEU A 84 -21.19 11.70 -23.78
C LEU A 84 -21.82 12.59 -22.68
N PRO A 85 -23.16 12.67 -22.50
CA PRO A 85 -23.77 13.37 -21.37
C PRO A 85 -23.26 12.90 -20.01
N ARG A 86 -22.97 11.60 -19.87
CA ARG A 86 -22.41 11.07 -18.62
C ARG A 86 -20.98 11.59 -18.36
N LEU A 87 -20.22 11.93 -19.39
CA LEU A 87 -18.89 12.54 -19.26
C LEU A 87 -18.96 14.06 -19.04
N GLU A 88 -19.97 14.72 -19.60
CA GLU A 88 -20.12 16.18 -19.55
C GLU A 88 -20.85 16.66 -18.29
N ASP A 89 -21.94 15.98 -17.91
CA ASP A 89 -22.88 16.47 -16.90
C ASP A 89 -22.77 15.78 -15.53
N ARG A 90 -22.16 14.59 -15.46
CA ARG A 90 -21.96 13.91 -14.18
C ARG A 90 -20.87 14.61 -13.38
N VAL A 91 -21.24 15.15 -12.21
CA VAL A 91 -20.24 15.66 -11.26
C VAL A 91 -19.72 14.50 -10.42
N SER A 92 -18.42 14.39 -10.36
CA SER A 92 -17.74 13.48 -9.44
C SER A 92 -16.39 14.11 -9.13
N ARG A 93 -16.35 14.82 -8.00
CA ARG A 93 -15.21 15.61 -7.56
C ARG A 93 -14.68 15.06 -6.25
N ALA A 94 -13.39 14.84 -6.19
CA ALA A 94 -12.67 14.56 -4.96
C ALA A 94 -11.71 15.70 -4.64
N THR A 95 -11.88 16.33 -3.48
CA THR A 95 -10.92 17.29 -2.93
C THR A 95 -10.17 16.64 -1.79
N MET A 96 -8.84 16.66 -1.83
CA MET A 96 -7.99 16.07 -0.82
C MET A 96 -7.01 17.10 -0.28
N TYR A 97 -7.02 17.28 1.04
CA TYR A 97 -5.94 17.92 1.77
C TYR A 97 -5.08 16.86 2.43
N ARG A 98 -3.77 16.87 2.17
CA ARG A 98 -2.80 16.02 2.86
C ARG A 98 -1.76 16.87 3.54
N ASN A 99 -1.46 16.58 4.80
CA ASN A 99 -0.35 17.18 5.52
C ASN A 99 0.59 16.07 6.00
N LEU A 100 1.85 16.17 5.58
CA LEU A 100 2.95 15.41 6.16
C LEU A 100 3.74 16.36 7.07
N ALA A 101 3.77 16.06 8.37
CA ALA A 101 4.55 16.81 9.35
C ALA A 101 5.49 15.87 10.09
N SER A 102 6.75 16.27 10.24
CA SER A 102 7.76 15.53 11.01
C SER A 102 8.57 16.50 11.83
N VAL A 103 8.68 16.23 13.13
CA VAL A 103 9.59 16.93 14.03
C VAL A 103 10.57 15.91 14.57
N TYR A 104 11.86 16.21 14.57
CA TYR A 104 12.87 15.34 15.16
C TYR A 104 13.89 16.12 15.97
N TYR A 105 14.42 15.46 16.98
CA TYR A 105 15.51 15.95 17.80
C TYR A 105 16.62 14.90 17.85
N ASP A 106 17.82 15.32 17.46
CA ASP A 106 19.01 14.48 17.40
C ASP A 106 20.07 15.04 18.35
N VAL A 107 20.58 14.21 19.25
CA VAL A 107 21.63 14.57 20.20
C VAL A 107 22.79 13.57 20.17
N ASP A 108 23.99 14.08 19.95
CA ASP A 108 25.24 13.37 20.13
C ASP A 108 25.57 13.38 21.63
N ILE A 109 25.27 12.27 22.34
CA ILE A 109 25.43 12.16 23.80
C ILE A 109 26.92 12.19 24.15
N ILE A 110 27.69 11.32 23.47
CA ILE A 110 29.15 11.25 23.46
C ILE A 110 29.60 10.92 22.04
N ASP A 111 30.89 11.02 21.77
CA ASP A 111 31.43 10.71 20.44
C ASP A 111 31.06 9.28 20.03
N GLY A 112 30.40 9.15 18.88
CA GLY A 112 29.89 7.89 18.35
C GLY A 112 28.51 7.47 18.87
N LEU A 113 28.03 7.98 20.02
CA LEU A 113 26.72 7.65 20.58
C LEU A 113 25.70 8.76 20.32
N LYS A 114 24.69 8.46 19.51
CA LYS A 114 23.61 9.40 19.16
C LYS A 114 22.26 8.87 19.60
N PHE A 115 21.45 9.73 20.20
CA PHE A 115 20.03 9.52 20.40
C PHE A 115 19.23 10.37 19.43
N LYS A 116 18.18 9.80 18.84
CA LYS A 116 17.25 10.47 17.93
C LYS A 116 15.83 10.12 18.31
N THR A 117 15.00 11.14 18.49
CA THR A 117 13.54 10.99 18.63
C THR A 117 12.84 11.74 17.51
N SER A 118 11.77 11.16 16.97
CA SER A 118 10.94 11.81 15.95
C SER A 118 9.46 11.59 16.21
N LEU A 119 8.66 12.57 15.80
CA LEU A 119 7.21 12.51 15.76
C LEU A 119 6.76 12.86 14.35
N ASN A 120 6.10 11.91 13.68
CA ASN A 120 5.70 12.00 12.28
C ASN A 120 4.18 11.86 12.20
N PHE A 121 3.53 12.77 11.50
CA PHE A 121 2.09 12.83 11.36
C PHE A 121 1.72 12.93 9.87
N ASP A 122 0.95 11.96 9.39
CA ASP A 122 0.33 11.96 8.05
C ASP A 122 -1.18 12.09 8.23
N ASN A 123 -1.73 13.24 7.85
CA ASN A 123 -3.15 13.51 7.88
C ASN A 123 -3.67 13.70 6.46
N ILE A 124 -4.66 12.90 6.09
CA ILE A 124 -5.39 13.05 4.83
C ILE A 124 -6.85 13.31 5.17
N ASP A 125 -7.35 14.44 4.70
CA ASP A 125 -8.76 14.79 4.64
C ASP A 125 -9.19 14.72 3.19
N ASN A 126 -10.22 13.94 2.91
CA ASN A 126 -10.76 13.84 1.57
C ASN A 126 -12.28 13.98 1.62
N THR A 127 -12.79 14.83 0.74
CA THR A 127 -14.21 15.00 0.47
C THR A 127 -14.48 14.55 -0.95
N THR A 128 -15.50 13.72 -1.14
CA THR A 128 -16.01 13.34 -2.45
C THR A 128 -17.43 13.84 -2.59
N GLU A 129 -17.72 14.49 -3.69
CA GLU A 129 -19.06 14.96 -4.06
C GLU A 129 -19.41 14.33 -5.39
N GLY A 130 -20.60 13.72 -5.45
CA GLY A 130 -21.13 13.11 -6.65
C GLY A 130 -22.52 13.67 -6.95
N TYR A 131 -22.78 13.94 -8.21
CA TYR A 131 -24.11 14.32 -8.69
C TYR A 131 -24.40 13.70 -10.04
N ILE A 132 -25.57 13.09 -10.16
CA ILE A 132 -26.12 12.59 -11.43
C ILE A 132 -27.38 13.40 -11.74
N PRO A 133 -27.36 14.24 -12.80
CA PRO A 133 -28.53 15.01 -13.22
C PRO A 133 -29.57 14.16 -13.96
N SER A 134 -30.80 14.69 -14.09
CA SER A 134 -31.94 14.02 -14.75
C SER A 134 -31.76 13.78 -16.24
N ASN A 135 -30.86 14.50 -16.90
CA ASN A 135 -30.53 14.32 -18.31
C ASN A 135 -29.48 13.21 -18.55
N VAL A 136 -28.95 12.58 -17.49
CA VAL A 136 -27.99 11.45 -17.56
C VAL A 136 -28.65 10.13 -17.14
N LEU A 137 -29.52 10.13 -16.13
CA LEU A 137 -30.34 8.98 -15.69
C LEU A 137 -31.74 9.43 -15.26
N ARG A 138 -32.74 8.54 -15.36
CA ARG A 138 -34.14 8.79 -14.93
C ARG A 138 -34.28 9.23 -13.46
N SER A 139 -33.31 8.90 -12.60
CA SER A 139 -33.30 9.30 -11.19
C SER A 139 -32.10 10.20 -10.87
N ILE A 140 -32.40 11.41 -10.39
CA ILE A 140 -31.39 12.30 -9.82
C ILE A 140 -30.86 11.69 -8.53
N SER A 141 -29.54 11.70 -8.39
CA SER A 141 -28.89 11.28 -7.14
C SER A 141 -27.70 12.17 -6.82
N GLY A 142 -27.62 12.57 -5.55
CA GLY A 142 -26.46 13.23 -4.96
C GLY A 142 -25.79 12.30 -3.97
N SER A 143 -24.46 12.40 -3.88
CA SER A 143 -23.67 11.74 -2.85
C SER A 143 -22.63 12.69 -2.27
N PHE A 144 -22.39 12.54 -0.98
CA PHE A 144 -21.32 13.23 -0.27
C PHE A 144 -20.59 12.21 0.58
N GLY A 145 -19.27 12.22 0.51
CA GLY A 145 -18.41 11.31 1.25
C GLY A 145 -17.28 12.09 1.88
N THR A 146 -16.94 11.75 3.12
CA THR A 146 -15.70 12.19 3.74
C THR A 146 -14.91 10.98 4.19
N TYR A 147 -13.60 11.03 4.07
CA TYR A 147 -12.74 10.20 4.86
C TYR A 147 -11.58 11.02 5.41
N ARG A 148 -11.26 10.79 6.68
CA ARG A 148 -10.09 11.32 7.37
C ARG A 148 -9.20 10.15 7.78
N ARG A 149 -7.96 10.14 7.30
CA ARG A 149 -6.94 9.16 7.65
C ARG A 149 -5.80 9.86 8.39
N GLN A 150 -5.50 9.40 9.59
CA GLN A 150 -4.44 9.96 10.43
C GLN A 150 -3.51 8.85 10.86
N THR A 151 -2.23 9.02 10.56
CA THR A 151 -1.15 8.14 11.02
C THR A 151 -0.18 8.96 11.85
N LEU A 152 0.01 8.57 13.12
CA LEU A 152 1.01 9.14 14.00
C LEU A 152 2.10 8.09 14.27
N VAL A 153 3.34 8.41 13.93
CA VAL A 153 4.51 7.56 14.19
C VAL A 153 5.48 8.29 15.11
N ASN A 154 5.69 7.76 16.30
CA ASN A 154 6.81 8.15 17.15
C ASN A 154 7.92 7.10 17.02
N GLU A 155 9.14 7.54 16.74
CA GLU A 155 10.31 6.66 16.67
C GLU A 155 11.45 7.22 17.51
N ASN A 156 12.01 6.37 18.36
CA ASN A 156 13.15 6.70 19.21
C ASN A 156 14.27 5.70 18.92
N THR A 157 15.47 6.18 18.65
CA THR A 157 16.63 5.35 18.35
C THR A 157 17.85 5.79 19.14
N LEU A 158 18.66 4.82 19.53
CA LEU A 158 19.98 4.99 20.11
C LEU A 158 20.97 4.26 19.20
N SER A 159 21.93 4.98 18.62
CA SER A 159 22.93 4.42 17.72
C SER A 159 24.33 4.65 18.25
N TYR A 160 25.20 3.64 18.14
CA TYR A 160 26.61 3.73 18.49
C TYR A 160 27.48 3.30 17.31
N ILE A 161 28.37 4.19 16.86
CA ILE A 161 29.34 3.90 15.78
C ILE A 161 30.75 4.05 16.35
N LYS A 162 31.57 3.01 16.18
CA LYS A 162 32.95 3.01 16.66
C LYS A 162 33.87 2.25 15.72
N SER A 163 34.99 2.87 15.39
CA SER A 163 36.13 2.22 14.73
C SER A 163 37.23 1.95 15.76
N PHE A 164 37.87 0.79 15.67
CA PHE A 164 39.00 0.42 16.53
C PHE A 164 40.09 -0.34 15.76
N ASN A 165 41.35 -0.10 16.15
CA ASN A 165 42.56 -0.66 15.52
C ASN A 165 42.64 -0.45 14.00
N ASP A 166 42.04 0.61 13.47
CA ASP A 166 41.97 0.98 12.04
C ASP A 166 41.45 -0.11 11.09
N LYS A 167 40.86 -1.18 11.66
CA LYS A 167 40.50 -2.41 10.94
C LYS A 167 39.12 -2.91 11.32
N HIS A 168 38.56 -2.47 12.44
CA HIS A 168 37.27 -2.93 12.90
C HIS A 168 36.32 -1.74 12.93
N ASN A 169 35.17 -1.90 12.31
CA ASN A 169 34.09 -0.92 12.36
C ASN A 169 32.85 -1.60 12.93
N LEU A 170 32.26 -0.98 13.95
CA LEU A 170 31.07 -1.45 14.62
C LEU A 170 29.99 -0.36 14.54
N SER A 171 28.80 -0.75 14.13
CA SER A 171 27.60 0.10 14.13
C SER A 171 26.47 -0.66 14.80
N VAL A 172 25.93 -0.11 15.88
CA VAL A 172 24.83 -0.68 16.65
C VAL A 172 23.70 0.31 16.68
N ILE A 173 22.47 -0.16 16.52
CA ILE A 173 21.26 0.63 16.75
C ILE A 173 20.26 -0.17 17.58
N LEU A 174 19.62 0.52 18.53
CA LEU A 174 18.46 0.06 19.28
C LEU A 174 17.34 1.06 19.05
N GLY A 175 16.10 0.60 18.95
CA GLY A 175 14.97 1.48 18.69
C GLY A 175 13.63 0.97 19.18
N HIS A 176 12.75 1.93 19.40
CA HIS A 176 11.34 1.76 19.70
C HIS A 176 10.51 2.59 18.73
N ALA A 177 9.46 2.01 18.17
CA ALA A 177 8.51 2.73 17.34
C ALA A 177 7.06 2.46 17.78
N TYR A 178 6.26 3.51 17.79
CA TYR A 178 4.82 3.47 18.02
C TYR A 178 4.12 4.06 16.80
N ASN A 179 3.22 3.30 16.18
CA ASN A 179 2.41 3.73 15.05
C ASN A 179 0.92 3.62 15.43
N ASN A 180 0.19 4.72 15.36
CA ASN A 180 -1.26 4.78 15.56
C ASN A 180 -1.92 5.26 14.27
N TYR A 181 -2.73 4.39 13.69
CA TYR A 181 -3.51 4.66 12.49
C TYR A 181 -4.97 4.77 12.87
N THR A 182 -5.62 5.84 12.41
CA THR A 182 -7.07 5.99 12.51
C THR A 182 -7.65 6.38 11.16
N MET A 183 -8.82 5.83 10.85
CA MET A 183 -9.60 6.21 9.68
C MET A 183 -11.04 6.43 10.09
N THR A 184 -11.55 7.64 9.88
CA THR A 184 -12.96 7.96 10.06
C THR A 184 -13.55 8.23 8.69
N SER A 185 -14.69 7.65 8.38
CA SER A 185 -15.41 7.92 7.15
C SER A 185 -16.88 8.21 7.41
N SER A 186 -17.48 8.97 6.52
CA SER A 186 -18.92 9.19 6.53
C SER A 186 -19.41 9.28 5.10
N SER A 187 -20.60 8.77 4.85
CA SER A 187 -21.27 8.86 3.56
C SER A 187 -22.69 9.38 3.76
N LEU A 188 -23.13 10.19 2.83
CA LEU A 188 -24.48 10.70 2.71
C LEU A 188 -24.95 10.49 1.27
N ALA A 189 -26.21 10.11 1.11
CA ALA A 189 -26.86 9.99 -0.18
C ALA A 189 -28.21 10.70 -0.14
N SER A 190 -28.61 11.31 -1.26
CA SER A 190 -29.88 12.00 -1.37
C SER A 190 -31.04 11.03 -1.20
N ALA A 191 -32.01 11.32 -0.33
CA ALA A 191 -33.32 10.72 -0.46
C ALA A 191 -34.02 11.37 -1.68
N ALA A 192 -34.52 10.55 -2.60
CA ALA A 192 -35.02 10.98 -3.91
C ALA A 192 -36.08 12.10 -3.81
N ASN A 193 -35.69 13.38 -3.98
CA ASN A 193 -36.62 14.50 -3.79
C ASN A 193 -36.30 15.80 -4.56
N PHE A 194 -35.49 15.81 -5.62
CA PHE A 194 -35.27 17.04 -6.39
C PHE A 194 -35.22 16.75 -7.89
N ASN A 195 -35.97 17.53 -8.69
CA ASN A 195 -36.04 17.46 -10.15
C ASN A 195 -35.54 18.79 -10.76
N ASN A 196 -34.23 19.04 -10.71
CA ASN A 196 -33.64 20.22 -11.35
C ASN A 196 -32.19 19.96 -11.82
N TYR A 197 -31.90 20.28 -13.08
CA TYR A 197 -30.56 20.21 -13.69
C TYR A 197 -29.56 21.21 -13.09
N TYR A 198 -30.01 22.37 -12.62
CA TYR A 198 -29.14 23.46 -12.18
C TYR A 198 -28.56 23.28 -10.77
N THR A 199 -29.23 22.52 -9.89
CA THR A 199 -28.81 22.36 -8.48
C THR A 199 -28.04 21.05 -8.30
N GLN A 200 -26.72 21.10 -8.49
CA GLN A 200 -25.83 19.94 -8.44
C GLN A 200 -25.30 19.65 -7.03
N THR A 201 -26.14 19.79 -6.01
CA THR A 201 -25.78 19.61 -4.58
C THR A 201 -26.54 18.46 -3.95
N LEU A 202 -26.00 17.90 -2.86
CA LEU A 202 -26.75 16.96 -2.03
C LEU A 202 -27.92 17.69 -1.32
N PRO A 203 -29.18 17.32 -1.56
CA PRO A 203 -30.30 18.10 -1.06
C PRO A 203 -30.89 17.53 0.25
N ALA A 204 -31.89 18.21 0.82
CA ALA A 204 -32.47 17.88 2.14
C ALA A 204 -33.01 16.43 2.23
N ASN A 205 -33.04 15.87 3.45
CA ASN A 205 -33.41 14.48 3.80
C ASN A 205 -32.40 13.39 3.40
N SER A 206 -31.10 13.69 3.34
CA SER A 206 -30.07 12.69 3.06
C SER A 206 -29.99 11.60 4.14
N THR A 207 -29.84 10.35 3.73
CA THR A 207 -29.51 9.23 4.63
C THR A 207 -28.01 9.01 4.64
N GLY A 208 -27.45 8.53 5.75
CA GLY A 208 -26.01 8.40 5.88
C GLY A 208 -25.53 7.32 6.82
N SER A 209 -24.23 7.07 6.75
CA SER A 209 -23.50 6.17 7.65
C SER A 209 -22.17 6.79 8.06
N THR A 210 -21.66 6.37 9.21
CA THR A 210 -20.33 6.76 9.70
C THR A 210 -19.60 5.54 10.23
N ASN A 211 -18.27 5.54 10.10
CA ASN A 211 -17.43 4.47 10.60
C ASN A 211 -16.11 5.06 11.13
N LYS A 212 -15.55 4.41 12.15
CA LYS A 212 -14.21 4.72 12.67
C LYS A 212 -13.42 3.45 12.95
N LEU A 213 -12.26 3.38 12.32
CA LEU A 213 -11.30 2.29 12.46
C LEU A 213 -10.04 2.82 13.13
N ARG A 214 -9.41 2.00 13.99
CA ARG A 214 -8.14 2.30 14.64
C ARG A 214 -7.27 1.06 14.71
N THR A 215 -5.99 1.21 14.39
CA THR A 215 -4.96 0.19 14.63
C THR A 215 -3.74 0.80 15.28
N VAL A 216 -3.06 0.02 16.10
CA VAL A 216 -1.83 0.39 16.78
C VAL A 216 -0.78 -0.68 16.53
N LEU A 217 0.43 -0.27 16.20
CA LEU A 217 1.60 -1.14 16.08
C LEU A 217 2.72 -0.60 16.99
N ILE A 218 3.25 -1.47 17.84
CA ILE A 218 4.38 -1.18 18.72
C ILE A 218 5.55 -2.06 18.31
N SER A 219 6.75 -1.50 18.23
CA SER A 219 7.92 -2.18 17.74
C SER A 219 9.13 -1.92 18.63
N TYR A 220 9.88 -2.97 18.91
CA TYR A 220 11.22 -2.90 19.48
C TYR A 220 12.20 -3.56 18.52
N PHE A 221 13.30 -2.89 18.20
CA PHE A 221 14.26 -3.42 17.24
C PHE A 221 15.69 -3.12 17.62
N GLY A 222 16.59 -4.00 17.17
CA GLY A 222 18.02 -3.84 17.29
C GLY A 222 18.73 -4.34 16.04
N ARG A 223 19.83 -3.70 15.68
CA ARG A 223 20.71 -4.14 14.59
C ARG A 223 22.16 -3.87 14.96
N VAL A 224 22.99 -4.87 14.69
CA VAL A 224 24.45 -4.80 14.82
C VAL A 224 25.04 -5.05 13.44
N GLN A 225 25.92 -4.14 13.01
CA GLN A 225 26.71 -4.26 11.81
C GLN A 225 28.17 -4.19 12.20
N TYR A 226 28.96 -5.08 11.61
CA TYR A 226 30.38 -5.16 11.85
C TYR A 226 31.09 -5.40 10.52
N ASP A 227 32.18 -4.70 10.30
CA ASP A 227 33.12 -5.06 9.26
C ASP A 227 34.56 -5.14 9.77
N PHE A 228 35.29 -6.09 9.19
CA PHE A 228 36.73 -6.21 9.37
C PHE A 228 37.44 -5.83 8.07
N LYS A 229 38.23 -4.77 8.12
CA LYS A 229 39.00 -4.19 7.01
C LYS A 229 38.13 -3.91 5.79
N GLU A 230 36.85 -3.57 6.00
CA GLU A 230 35.85 -3.40 4.95
C GLU A 230 35.67 -4.63 4.03
N LYS A 231 36.17 -5.79 4.48
CA LYS A 231 36.29 -7.01 3.68
C LYS A 231 35.27 -8.07 4.08
N TYR A 232 35.23 -8.39 5.37
CA TYR A 232 34.25 -9.32 5.93
C TYR A 232 33.17 -8.51 6.61
N LEU A 233 31.97 -8.57 6.06
CA LEU A 233 30.82 -7.79 6.49
C LEU A 233 29.84 -8.74 7.19
N LEU A 234 29.39 -8.38 8.38
CA LEU A 234 28.35 -9.07 9.12
C LEU A 234 27.28 -8.06 9.51
N SER A 235 26.02 -8.42 9.32
CA SER A 235 24.89 -7.66 9.86
C SER A 235 23.90 -8.64 10.48
N VAL A 236 23.48 -8.38 11.71
CA VAL A 236 22.44 -9.13 12.41
C VAL A 236 21.42 -8.16 12.96
N SER A 237 20.16 -8.55 12.92
CA SER A 237 19.05 -7.72 13.39
C SER A 237 17.96 -8.60 13.99
N VAL A 238 17.23 -8.02 14.94
CA VAL A 238 16.03 -8.62 15.51
C VAL A 238 15.02 -7.51 15.76
N ARG A 239 13.77 -7.80 15.44
CA ARG A 239 12.64 -6.92 15.71
C ARG A 239 11.50 -7.71 16.35
N ARG A 240 10.81 -7.11 17.30
CA ARG A 240 9.61 -7.63 17.94
C ARG A 240 8.47 -6.62 17.76
N ASP A 241 7.43 -7.03 17.04
CA ASP A 241 6.31 -6.15 16.68
C ASP A 241 5.00 -6.66 17.27
N GLY A 242 4.24 -5.77 17.89
CA GLY A 242 2.95 -6.00 18.52
C GLY A 242 1.86 -5.23 17.79
N SER A 243 0.88 -5.92 17.20
CA SER A 243 -0.18 -5.30 16.40
C SER A 243 -1.55 -5.51 17.02
N SER A 244 -2.32 -4.43 17.15
CA SER A 244 -3.66 -4.45 17.75
C SER A 244 -4.73 -5.11 16.87
N VAL A 245 -4.38 -5.58 15.67
CA VAL A 245 -5.33 -6.28 14.77
C VAL A 245 -5.54 -7.74 15.18
N PHE A 246 -4.61 -8.30 15.96
CA PHE A 246 -4.66 -9.68 16.44
C PHE A 246 -5.26 -9.77 17.85
N GLY A 247 -5.65 -10.98 18.24
CA GLY A 247 -6.12 -11.26 19.59
C GLY A 247 -5.04 -11.05 20.66
N PRO A 248 -5.41 -10.90 21.94
CA PRO A 248 -4.50 -10.56 23.04
C PRO A 248 -3.31 -11.52 23.16
N ASP A 249 -3.50 -12.80 22.86
CA ASP A 249 -2.47 -13.84 22.95
C ASP A 249 -1.59 -13.96 21.69
N ARG A 250 -1.92 -13.23 20.63
CA ARG A 250 -1.27 -13.30 19.30
C ARG A 250 -0.75 -11.95 18.79
N LEU A 251 -0.75 -10.91 19.63
CA LEU A 251 -0.31 -9.55 19.29
C LEU A 251 1.12 -9.52 18.72
N TRP A 252 2.03 -10.29 19.31
CA TRP A 252 3.48 -10.15 19.11
C TRP A 252 4.08 -11.16 18.12
N GLY A 253 4.90 -10.67 17.19
CA GLY A 253 5.77 -11.46 16.31
C GLY A 253 7.25 -11.10 16.49
N ASN A 254 8.15 -12.07 16.26
CA ASN A 254 9.60 -11.85 16.29
C ASN A 254 10.20 -12.09 14.90
N PHE A 255 11.06 -11.17 14.46
CA PHE A 255 11.53 -11.04 13.08
C PHE A 255 13.06 -10.86 13.07
N PRO A 256 13.84 -11.95 13.19
CA PRO A 256 15.29 -11.90 13.07
C PRO A 256 15.74 -11.86 11.60
N GLY A 257 16.93 -11.30 11.37
CA GLY A 257 17.60 -11.37 10.08
C GLY A 257 19.11 -11.26 10.22
N ALA A 258 19.82 -11.92 9.32
CA ALA A 258 21.28 -11.93 9.26
C ALA A 258 21.78 -11.86 7.82
N SER A 259 22.91 -11.22 7.61
CA SER A 259 23.60 -11.20 6.32
C SER A 259 25.11 -11.21 6.49
N VAL A 260 25.78 -11.86 5.56
CA VAL A 260 27.23 -11.86 5.43
C VAL A 260 27.63 -11.35 4.06
N GLY A 261 28.76 -10.65 4.01
CA GLY A 261 29.37 -10.19 2.78
C GLY A 261 30.87 -10.41 2.81
N TRP A 262 31.44 -10.80 1.68
CA TRP A 262 32.87 -10.98 1.52
C TRP A 262 33.34 -10.29 0.25
N ARG A 263 34.14 -9.25 0.40
CA ARG A 263 34.81 -8.57 -0.70
C ARG A 263 36.09 -9.33 -1.07
N VAL A 264 35.95 -10.33 -1.93
CA VAL A 264 37.05 -11.20 -2.37
C VAL A 264 38.14 -10.42 -3.11
N SER A 265 37.76 -9.35 -3.82
CA SER A 265 38.68 -8.43 -4.50
C SER A 265 39.70 -7.78 -3.57
N ASP A 266 39.46 -7.75 -2.25
CA ASP A 266 40.39 -7.23 -1.26
C ASP A 266 41.34 -8.30 -0.69
N GLU A 267 41.28 -9.53 -1.17
CA GLU A 267 42.22 -10.59 -0.80
C GLU A 267 43.54 -10.51 -1.57
N PRO A 268 44.69 -10.77 -0.91
CA PRO A 268 46.00 -10.75 -1.58
C PRO A 268 46.06 -11.68 -2.79
N PHE A 269 45.44 -12.87 -2.70
CA PHE A 269 45.41 -13.83 -3.80
C PHE A 269 44.57 -13.35 -5.00
N PHE A 270 43.63 -12.43 -4.80
CA PHE A 270 42.77 -11.93 -5.88
C PHE A 270 43.41 -10.69 -6.52
N LYS A 271 43.82 -9.71 -5.70
CA LYS A 271 44.47 -8.47 -6.15
C LYS A 271 45.67 -8.72 -7.06
N ASN A 272 46.48 -9.73 -6.73
CA ASN A 272 47.72 -9.99 -7.43
C ASN A 272 47.55 -10.78 -8.73
N ASN A 273 46.37 -11.37 -8.97
CA ASN A 273 46.16 -12.33 -10.05
C ASN A 273 45.13 -11.88 -11.09
N ILE A 274 44.22 -10.96 -10.75
CA ILE A 274 43.07 -10.63 -11.61
C ILE A 274 42.90 -9.11 -11.78
N GLY A 275 43.72 -8.51 -12.65
CA GLY A 275 43.76 -7.05 -12.84
C GLY A 275 42.55 -6.43 -13.58
N PHE A 276 41.73 -7.23 -14.27
CA PHE A 276 40.55 -6.70 -14.97
C PHE A 276 39.32 -6.55 -14.06
N ILE A 277 39.33 -7.14 -12.86
CA ILE A 277 38.26 -7.06 -11.87
C ILE A 277 38.66 -6.02 -10.83
N SER A 278 37.98 -4.88 -10.82
CA SER A 278 38.23 -3.79 -9.87
C SER A 278 37.55 -3.99 -8.51
N ASP A 279 36.40 -4.67 -8.48
CA ASP A 279 35.72 -5.06 -7.24
C ASP A 279 34.93 -6.35 -7.46
N PHE A 280 34.91 -7.23 -6.45
CA PHE A 280 34.15 -8.46 -6.47
C PHE A 280 33.72 -8.81 -5.05
N LYS A 281 32.40 -8.91 -4.85
CA LYS A 281 31.80 -9.13 -3.55
C LYS A 281 30.74 -10.22 -3.63
N LEU A 282 30.86 -11.18 -2.72
CA LEU A 282 29.85 -12.21 -2.49
C LEU A 282 28.95 -11.76 -1.33
N ARG A 283 27.64 -12.00 -1.45
CA ARG A 283 26.63 -11.68 -0.44
C ARG A 283 25.73 -12.88 -0.18
N ALA A 284 25.36 -13.08 1.07
CA ALA A 284 24.28 -13.99 1.46
C ALA A 284 23.47 -13.38 2.60
N SER A 285 22.15 -13.56 2.58
CA SER A 285 21.27 -13.06 3.64
C SER A 285 20.05 -13.96 3.84
N MET A 286 19.58 -13.99 5.09
CA MET A 286 18.33 -14.62 5.49
C MET A 286 17.59 -13.67 6.44
N GLY A 287 16.29 -13.47 6.22
CA GLY A 287 15.48 -12.63 7.08
C GLY A 287 14.05 -13.15 7.20
N LEU A 288 13.51 -13.08 8.41
CA LEU A 288 12.09 -13.28 8.68
C LEU A 288 11.42 -11.91 8.83
N SER A 289 10.30 -11.72 8.14
CA SER A 289 9.45 -10.54 8.25
C SER A 289 8.00 -10.95 8.47
N GLY A 290 7.18 -10.03 8.98
CA GLY A 290 5.78 -10.28 9.30
C GLY A 290 4.84 -9.41 8.49
N ASN A 291 3.69 -9.96 8.11
CA ASN A 291 2.56 -9.24 7.56
C ASN A 291 1.38 -9.31 8.55
N ASN A 292 0.72 -8.17 8.76
CA ASN A 292 -0.49 -8.03 9.59
C ASN A 292 -1.64 -7.37 8.81
N GLY A 293 -1.61 -7.46 7.47
CA GLY A 293 -2.57 -6.86 6.55
C GLY A 293 -3.95 -7.53 6.59
N VAL A 294 -4.66 -7.37 7.71
CA VAL A 294 -6.06 -7.78 7.88
C VAL A 294 -6.92 -6.65 8.42
N PRO A 295 -8.24 -6.69 8.18
CA PRO A 295 -9.17 -5.81 8.86
C PRO A 295 -8.98 -5.83 10.40
N PRO A 296 -9.14 -4.69 11.08
CA PRO A 296 -9.10 -4.68 12.54
C PRO A 296 -10.31 -5.37 13.15
N TYR A 297 -10.21 -5.71 14.44
CA TYR A 297 -11.30 -6.24 15.28
C TYR A 297 -11.78 -7.66 14.92
N LEU A 298 -11.04 -8.39 14.08
CA LEU A 298 -11.40 -9.77 13.70
C LEU A 298 -11.25 -10.79 14.85
N ALA A 299 -10.53 -10.43 15.91
CA ALA A 299 -10.47 -11.22 17.13
C ALA A 299 -11.73 -11.10 17.99
N GLU A 300 -12.61 -10.13 17.69
CA GLU A 300 -13.83 -9.84 18.45
C GLU A 300 -15.08 -10.28 17.69
N GLN A 301 -16.14 -10.58 18.44
CA GLN A 301 -17.47 -10.81 17.90
C GLN A 301 -18.19 -9.47 17.66
N LEU A 302 -18.36 -9.07 16.41
CA LEU A 302 -18.99 -7.81 16.02
C LEU A 302 -20.49 -7.96 15.82
N LEU A 303 -21.22 -6.85 16.00
CA LEU A 303 -22.62 -6.71 15.67
C LEU A 303 -22.81 -5.87 14.40
N GLY A 304 -23.63 -6.37 13.47
CA GLY A 304 -24.05 -5.68 12.25
C GLY A 304 -25.49 -5.21 12.30
N SER A 305 -25.88 -4.45 11.28
CA SER A 305 -27.26 -4.02 11.07
C SER A 305 -27.99 -5.01 10.16
N TYR A 306 -29.06 -5.61 10.67
CA TYR A 306 -29.91 -6.53 9.92
C TYR A 306 -31.34 -6.01 9.99
N ASN A 307 -31.73 -5.21 9.01
CA ASN A 307 -33.08 -4.66 8.97
C ASN A 307 -34.07 -5.76 8.63
N TYR A 308 -35.22 -5.76 9.30
CA TYR A 308 -36.30 -6.72 9.06
C TYR A 308 -37.63 -5.98 8.95
N SER A 309 -38.60 -6.59 8.28
CA SER A 309 -39.95 -6.05 8.20
C SER A 309 -40.74 -6.45 9.45
N TYR A 310 -41.31 -5.47 10.14
CA TYR A 310 -42.21 -5.67 11.26
C TYR A 310 -43.45 -4.81 11.05
N ASN A 311 -44.63 -5.45 11.02
CA ASN A 311 -45.91 -4.79 10.75
C ASN A 311 -45.91 -3.89 9.49
N GLY A 312 -45.23 -4.31 8.41
CA GLY A 312 -45.14 -3.56 7.17
C GLY A 312 -44.16 -2.38 7.18
N THR A 313 -43.39 -2.21 8.26
CA THR A 313 -42.35 -1.18 8.37
C THR A 313 -40.98 -1.80 8.51
N VAL A 314 -39.96 -1.16 7.94
CA VAL A 314 -38.57 -1.59 8.10
C VAL A 314 -38.10 -1.18 9.49
N VAL A 315 -37.77 -2.15 10.33
CA VAL A 315 -37.20 -1.95 11.66
C VAL A 315 -35.72 -2.33 11.64
N GLN A 316 -34.90 -1.54 12.32
CA GLN A 316 -33.49 -1.80 12.45
C GLN A 316 -33.24 -2.95 13.44
N GLY A 317 -32.68 -4.05 12.96
CA GLY A 317 -32.20 -5.15 13.80
C GLY A 317 -30.68 -5.12 14.00
N ARG A 318 -30.24 -5.86 15.02
CA ARG A 318 -28.83 -6.11 15.33
C ARG A 318 -28.60 -7.62 15.44
N GLY A 319 -27.50 -8.09 14.89
CA GLY A 319 -27.12 -9.50 14.89
C GLY A 319 -25.61 -9.64 14.70
N LEU A 320 -25.08 -10.84 14.89
CA LEU A 320 -23.65 -11.12 14.70
C LEU A 320 -23.25 -10.88 13.24
N SER A 321 -22.13 -10.17 13.00
CA SER A 321 -21.72 -9.78 11.63
C SER A 321 -20.43 -10.42 11.12
N ASN A 322 -19.73 -11.17 11.95
CA ASN A 322 -18.51 -11.89 11.55
C ASN A 322 -18.34 -13.17 12.36
N ILE A 323 -17.51 -14.07 11.85
CA ILE A 323 -16.92 -15.15 12.64
C ILE A 323 -15.66 -14.58 13.30
N GLN A 324 -15.62 -14.56 14.63
CA GLN A 324 -14.43 -14.13 15.37
C GLN A 324 -13.31 -15.18 15.26
N ASN A 325 -12.06 -14.73 15.21
CA ASN A 325 -10.90 -15.61 15.24
C ASN A 325 -9.78 -15.00 16.12
N ALA A 326 -9.79 -15.39 17.40
CA ALA A 326 -8.79 -14.95 18.38
C ALA A 326 -7.38 -15.52 18.10
N GLU A 327 -7.29 -16.57 17.29
CA GLU A 327 -6.02 -17.24 16.92
C GLU A 327 -5.33 -16.61 15.69
N LEU A 328 -5.93 -15.56 15.11
CA LEU A 328 -5.29 -14.78 14.06
C LEU A 328 -3.94 -14.24 14.55
N ARG A 329 -2.93 -14.43 13.72
CA ARG A 329 -1.53 -14.11 14.01
C ARG A 329 -0.82 -13.57 12.77
N TRP A 330 0.41 -13.11 12.95
CA TRP A 330 1.27 -12.65 11.86
C TRP A 330 1.45 -13.71 10.77
N GLU A 331 1.23 -13.31 9.51
CA GLU A 331 1.76 -14.04 8.36
C GLU A 331 3.29 -13.89 8.35
N LYS A 332 4.00 -14.99 8.12
CA LYS A 332 5.45 -15.05 8.22
C LYS A 332 6.08 -15.14 6.85
N ASN A 333 7.12 -14.35 6.62
CA ASN A 333 7.80 -14.31 5.35
C ASN A 333 9.31 -14.49 5.52
N VAL A 334 9.81 -15.65 5.10
CA VAL A 334 11.22 -16.03 5.17
C VAL A 334 11.87 -15.78 3.81
N SER A 335 12.79 -14.83 3.75
CA SER A 335 13.54 -14.47 2.55
C SER A 335 14.99 -14.94 2.68
N ASN A 336 15.46 -15.71 1.69
CA ASN A 336 16.86 -16.04 1.50
C ASN A 336 17.34 -15.41 0.19
N ASN A 337 18.50 -14.77 0.21
CA ASN A 337 19.10 -14.16 -0.98
C ASN A 337 20.61 -14.44 -1.01
N TYR A 338 21.10 -14.81 -2.19
CA TYR A 338 22.50 -14.98 -2.52
C TYR A 338 22.84 -14.06 -3.70
N GLY A 339 23.89 -13.26 -3.57
CA GLY A 339 24.21 -12.24 -4.55
C GLY A 339 25.71 -12.14 -4.83
N VAL A 340 26.03 -11.68 -6.04
CA VAL A 340 27.38 -11.34 -6.46
C VAL A 340 27.36 -9.93 -7.03
N ASP A 341 28.20 -9.04 -6.51
CA ASP A 341 28.45 -7.73 -7.08
C ASP A 341 29.83 -7.72 -7.71
N PHE A 342 29.96 -7.09 -8.87
CA PHE A 342 31.24 -6.98 -9.56
C PHE A 342 31.41 -5.64 -10.27
N THR A 343 32.66 -5.22 -10.37
CA THR A 343 33.09 -4.06 -11.15
C THR A 343 34.30 -4.47 -11.96
N LEU A 344 34.23 -4.29 -13.27
CA LEU A 344 35.27 -4.65 -14.23
C LEU A 344 35.85 -3.41 -14.93
N PHE A 345 37.09 -3.56 -15.41
CA PHE A 345 37.79 -2.62 -16.29
C PHE A 345 37.78 -1.18 -15.78
N ASN A 346 38.12 -0.96 -14.51
CA ASN A 346 38.13 0.36 -13.87
C ASN A 346 36.78 1.07 -13.95
N ARG A 347 35.72 0.36 -13.52
CA ARG A 347 34.34 0.87 -13.45
C ARG A 347 33.70 1.14 -14.82
N ARG A 348 34.16 0.46 -15.87
CA ARG A 348 33.51 0.50 -17.19
C ARG A 348 32.30 -0.42 -17.25
N LEU A 349 32.33 -1.57 -16.58
CA LEU A 349 31.18 -2.46 -16.44
C LEU A 349 30.98 -2.76 -14.97
N MET A 350 29.78 -2.50 -14.46
CA MET A 350 29.37 -2.79 -13.09
C MET A 350 28.12 -3.65 -13.16
N GLY A 351 27.96 -4.58 -12.24
CA GLY A 351 26.75 -5.36 -12.19
C GLY A 351 26.54 -6.08 -10.88
N SER A 352 25.31 -6.56 -10.74
CA SER A 352 24.90 -7.44 -9.65
C SER A 352 24.06 -8.57 -10.23
N PHE A 353 24.26 -9.77 -9.68
CA PHE A 353 23.40 -10.91 -9.94
C PHE A 353 22.94 -11.48 -8.60
N ASP A 354 21.63 -11.56 -8.40
CA ASP A 354 21.01 -12.03 -7.17
C ASP A 354 20.08 -13.20 -7.49
N VAL A 355 20.09 -14.23 -6.63
CA VAL A 355 19.14 -15.35 -6.64
C VAL A 355 18.45 -15.38 -5.30
N TYR A 356 17.12 -15.48 -5.30
CA TYR A 356 16.34 -15.40 -4.08
C TYR A 356 15.26 -16.50 -3.99
N SER A 357 14.87 -16.78 -2.75
CA SER A 357 13.72 -17.59 -2.40
C SER A 357 12.98 -16.94 -1.24
N LYS A 358 11.69 -16.68 -1.43
CA LYS A 358 10.81 -16.03 -0.48
C LYS A 358 9.61 -16.93 -0.19
N ARG A 359 9.51 -17.43 1.04
CA ARG A 359 8.44 -18.34 1.48
C ARG A 359 7.53 -17.60 2.46
N SER A 360 6.27 -17.48 2.11
CA SER A 360 5.23 -16.84 2.92
C SER A 360 4.31 -17.93 3.46
N SER A 361 4.22 -18.06 4.78
CA SER A 361 3.40 -19.07 5.47
C SER A 361 2.48 -18.41 6.49
N ASP A 362 1.47 -19.15 6.96
CA ASP A 362 0.40 -18.61 7.80
C ASP A 362 -0.31 -17.44 7.09
N LEU A 363 -0.57 -17.56 5.77
CA LEU A 363 -1.15 -16.45 4.98
C LEU A 363 -2.47 -16.01 5.61
N LEU A 364 -2.65 -14.70 5.70
CA LEU A 364 -3.89 -14.13 6.20
C LEU A 364 -4.90 -14.13 5.05
N MET A 365 -5.87 -15.05 5.11
CA MET A 365 -6.84 -15.26 4.02
C MET A 365 -8.27 -15.10 4.51
N ASN A 366 -9.11 -14.49 3.68
CA ASN A 366 -10.56 -14.44 3.86
C ASN A 366 -11.18 -15.55 3.02
N LEU A 367 -11.59 -16.65 3.66
CA LEU A 367 -12.14 -17.81 2.97
C LEU A 367 -13.66 -17.82 3.03
N PRO A 368 -14.36 -18.24 1.97
CA PRO A 368 -15.78 -18.47 2.04
C PRO A 368 -16.10 -19.59 3.04
N VAL A 369 -17.28 -19.51 3.65
CA VAL A 369 -17.81 -20.57 4.53
C VAL A 369 -19.16 -21.05 4.03
N ALA A 370 -19.58 -22.24 4.45
CA ALA A 370 -20.91 -22.74 4.10
C ALA A 370 -21.99 -21.75 4.59
N ALA A 371 -22.96 -21.43 3.72
CA ALA A 371 -24.03 -20.49 4.03
C ALA A 371 -24.89 -20.92 5.24
N THR A 372 -24.89 -22.22 5.58
CA THR A 372 -25.54 -22.78 6.78
C THR A 372 -24.98 -22.21 8.08
N THR A 373 -23.75 -21.67 8.08
CA THR A 373 -23.15 -20.99 9.23
C THR A 373 -23.79 -19.62 9.51
N GLY A 374 -24.53 -19.06 8.55
CA GLY A 374 -25.08 -17.69 8.63
C GLY A 374 -24.08 -16.59 8.24
N TYR A 375 -22.88 -16.95 7.79
CA TYR A 375 -21.83 -16.01 7.36
C TYR A 375 -21.38 -16.30 5.92
N SER A 376 -20.77 -15.30 5.28
CA SER A 376 -20.23 -15.43 3.92
C SER A 376 -18.78 -15.89 3.89
N SER A 377 -17.98 -15.46 4.86
CA SER A 377 -16.54 -15.74 4.91
C SER A 377 -15.98 -15.59 6.33
N TYR A 378 -14.75 -16.08 6.53
CA TYR A 378 -13.99 -15.85 7.76
C TYR A 378 -12.50 -15.69 7.47
N TRP A 379 -11.82 -14.94 8.35
CA TRP A 379 -10.37 -14.74 8.27
C TRP A 379 -9.63 -15.82 9.06
N VAL A 380 -8.58 -16.38 8.47
CA VAL A 380 -7.73 -17.40 9.08
C VAL A 380 -6.30 -17.34 8.56
N ASN A 381 -5.35 -17.79 9.38
CA ASN A 381 -3.98 -18.07 8.94
C ASN A 381 -3.92 -19.45 8.28
N ILE A 382 -3.85 -19.50 6.95
CA ILE A 382 -3.84 -20.73 6.19
C ILE A 382 -3.03 -20.59 4.91
N GLY A 383 -2.45 -21.70 4.46
CA GLY A 383 -1.75 -21.75 3.18
C GLY A 383 -0.32 -21.24 3.21
N GLU A 384 0.36 -21.46 2.10
CA GLU A 384 1.77 -21.13 1.90
C GLU A 384 2.03 -20.83 0.42
N VAL A 385 2.83 -19.80 0.16
CA VAL A 385 3.27 -19.40 -1.17
C VAL A 385 4.79 -19.25 -1.21
N LEU A 386 5.39 -19.76 -2.28
CA LEU A 386 6.82 -19.71 -2.56
C LEU A 386 7.06 -18.86 -3.81
N ASN A 387 7.86 -17.81 -3.67
CA ASN A 387 8.43 -17.07 -4.80
C ASN A 387 9.91 -17.39 -4.91
N LYS A 388 10.39 -17.72 -6.10
CA LYS A 388 11.81 -17.94 -6.38
C LYS A 388 12.18 -17.25 -7.67
N GLY A 389 13.33 -16.62 -7.70
CA GLY A 389 13.72 -15.82 -8.84
C GLY A 389 15.18 -15.44 -8.86
N TRP A 390 15.54 -14.74 -9.92
CA TRP A 390 16.85 -14.13 -10.08
C TRP A 390 16.72 -12.74 -10.70
N GLU A 391 17.69 -11.89 -10.42
CA GLU A 391 17.78 -10.52 -10.90
C GLU A 391 19.21 -10.26 -11.38
N LEU A 392 19.33 -9.65 -12.56
CA LEU A 392 20.58 -9.22 -13.16
C LEU A 392 20.48 -7.73 -13.44
N GLU A 393 21.42 -6.96 -12.90
CA GLU A 393 21.62 -5.56 -13.25
C GLU A 393 23.01 -5.39 -13.84
N LEU A 394 23.11 -4.70 -14.98
CA LEU A 394 24.36 -4.35 -15.64
C LEU A 394 24.34 -2.87 -16.01
N ASN A 395 25.40 -2.16 -15.63
CA ASN A 395 25.63 -0.77 -15.99
C ASN A 395 26.98 -0.66 -16.70
N SER A 396 26.98 -0.19 -17.94
CA SER A 396 28.17 -0.04 -18.78
C SER A 396 28.41 1.43 -19.12
N ARG A 397 29.66 1.89 -18.98
CA ARG A 397 30.17 3.17 -19.49
C ARG A 397 30.90 2.90 -20.80
N ASN A 398 30.14 2.75 -21.88
CA ASN A 398 30.65 2.38 -23.20
C ASN A 398 31.68 3.39 -23.69
N LEU A 399 31.35 4.69 -23.62
CA LEU A 399 32.20 5.81 -24.02
C LEU A 399 32.26 6.86 -22.90
N THR A 400 33.45 7.43 -22.66
CA THR A 400 33.76 8.36 -21.54
C THR A 400 34.55 9.59 -22.01
N GLY A 401 34.56 9.85 -23.32
CA GLY A 401 35.28 10.96 -23.93
C GLY A 401 34.37 12.17 -24.12
N LYS A 402 34.62 12.96 -25.17
CA LYS A 402 33.75 14.10 -25.56
C LYS A 402 32.29 13.68 -25.79
N PHE A 403 32.10 12.44 -26.25
CA PHE A 403 30.81 11.79 -26.29
C PHE A 403 30.77 10.73 -25.19
N GLU A 404 29.82 10.88 -24.29
CA GLU A 404 29.55 9.93 -23.20
C GLU A 404 28.36 9.06 -23.57
N TRP A 405 28.54 7.74 -23.45
CA TRP A 405 27.45 6.79 -23.64
C TRP A 405 27.46 5.79 -22.52
N ASN A 406 26.37 5.79 -21.76
CA ASN A 406 26.09 4.83 -20.70
C ASN A 406 24.90 3.95 -21.11
N THR A 407 24.99 2.66 -20.82
CA THR A 407 23.89 1.70 -20.99
C THR A 407 23.58 1.07 -19.64
N SER A 408 22.29 1.02 -19.30
CA SER A 408 21.79 0.28 -18.15
C SER A 408 20.86 -0.82 -18.64
N PHE A 409 21.07 -2.03 -18.14
CA PHE A 409 20.29 -3.21 -18.47
C PHE A 409 19.85 -3.90 -17.17
N ASN A 410 18.56 -4.19 -17.06
CA ASN A 410 17.99 -4.94 -15.95
C ASN A 410 17.13 -6.08 -16.51
N LEU A 411 17.34 -7.29 -15.99
CA LEU A 411 16.56 -8.47 -16.35
C LEU A 411 16.24 -9.24 -15.07
N SER A 412 14.99 -9.69 -14.95
CA SER A 412 14.55 -10.45 -13.79
C SER A 412 13.58 -11.55 -14.19
N HIS A 413 13.51 -12.58 -13.35
CA HIS A 413 12.52 -13.65 -13.45
C HIS A 413 12.03 -14.02 -12.06
N ASN A 414 10.72 -14.19 -11.90
CA ASN A 414 10.10 -14.67 -10.68
C ASN A 414 9.09 -15.78 -11.01
N ALA A 415 9.25 -16.93 -10.38
CA ALA A 415 8.29 -18.02 -10.38
C ALA A 415 7.55 -18.04 -9.04
N ASN A 416 6.23 -17.93 -9.10
CA ASN A 416 5.35 -18.06 -7.95
C ASN A 416 4.72 -19.46 -7.92
N LYS A 417 4.63 -20.06 -6.74
CA LYS A 417 3.95 -21.33 -6.52
C LYS A 417 3.18 -21.31 -5.20
N VAL A 418 1.89 -21.63 -5.24
CA VAL A 418 1.14 -22.03 -4.05
C VAL A 418 1.60 -23.42 -3.62
N THR A 419 2.12 -23.55 -2.41
CA THR A 419 2.69 -24.79 -1.88
C THR A 419 1.77 -25.47 -0.88
N ASN A 420 0.83 -24.75 -0.29
CA ASN A 420 -0.17 -25.27 0.62
C ASN A 420 -1.43 -24.40 0.58
N LEU A 421 -2.62 -25.02 0.65
CA LEU A 421 -3.93 -24.36 0.76
C LEU A 421 -4.68 -24.76 2.05
N GLY A 422 -3.96 -25.35 3.01
CA GLY A 422 -4.47 -25.79 4.30
C GLY A 422 -5.44 -26.96 4.25
N GLY A 423 -5.09 -27.98 3.46
CA GLY A 423 -5.89 -29.21 3.32
C GLY A 423 -7.04 -29.11 2.33
N GLN A 424 -7.16 -27.99 1.60
CA GLN A 424 -8.04 -27.84 0.45
C GLN A 424 -7.23 -28.08 -0.83
N ASP A 425 -7.83 -28.72 -1.84
CA ASP A 425 -7.21 -28.85 -3.17
C ASP A 425 -7.37 -27.57 -3.99
N GLN A 426 -8.40 -26.78 -3.69
CA GLN A 426 -8.74 -25.54 -4.38
C GLN A 426 -9.46 -24.55 -3.44
N ILE A 427 -9.39 -23.26 -3.73
CA ILE A 427 -10.24 -22.24 -3.09
C ILE A 427 -11.38 -21.92 -4.06
N GLU A 428 -12.59 -22.32 -3.71
CA GLU A 428 -13.76 -22.01 -4.52
C GLU A 428 -14.17 -20.55 -4.34
N ILE A 429 -13.92 -19.71 -5.34
CA ILE A 429 -14.41 -18.34 -5.35
C ILE A 429 -15.84 -18.36 -5.89
N THR A 430 -16.82 -18.35 -4.99
CA THR A 430 -18.23 -18.26 -5.40
C THR A 430 -18.51 -16.85 -5.95
N ASN A 431 -18.47 -16.69 -7.28
CA ASN A 431 -18.93 -15.49 -7.95
C ASN A 431 -20.21 -15.81 -8.74
N SER A 432 -21.11 -14.82 -8.87
CA SER A 432 -22.35 -14.92 -9.66
C SER A 432 -22.12 -15.12 -11.17
N PHE A 433 -20.87 -15.16 -11.62
CA PHE A 433 -20.47 -15.69 -12.92
C PHE A 433 -19.96 -17.10 -12.73
N THR A 434 -20.84 -18.09 -12.90
CA THR A 434 -20.45 -19.48 -13.14
C THR A 434 -19.77 -19.57 -14.50
N GLY A 435 -18.46 -19.40 -14.48
CA GLY A 435 -17.51 -19.85 -15.49
C GLY A 435 -16.24 -20.11 -14.72
N ASP A 436 -15.89 -21.38 -14.57
CA ASP A 436 -14.80 -21.86 -13.73
C ASP A 436 -13.51 -21.06 -13.97
N GLY A 437 -13.29 -20.06 -13.12
CA GLY A 437 -12.09 -19.24 -13.09
C GLY A 437 -11.15 -19.83 -12.06
N TYR A 438 -10.39 -20.84 -12.47
CA TYR A 438 -9.36 -21.47 -11.66
C TYR A 438 -8.24 -20.46 -11.38
N ALA A 439 -7.88 -20.27 -10.10
CA ALA A 439 -6.75 -19.46 -9.66
C ALA A 439 -5.76 -20.33 -8.88
#